data_AF-A0A7S0J7U5-F1
#
_entry.id   AF-A0A7S0J7U5-F1
#
_cell.length_a   1.000
_cell.length_b   1.000
_cell.length_c   1.000
_cell.angle_alpha   90.00
_cell.angle_beta   90.00
_cell.angle_gamma   90.00
#
_symmetry.space_group_name_H-M   'P 1'
#
loop_
_entity.id
_entity.type
_entity.pdbx_description
1 polymer ?
#
loop_
_entity_poly.entity_id
_entity_poly.type
_entity_poly.pdbx_seq_one_letter_code
_entity_poly.pdbx_strand_id
1 'polypeptide(L)'
;MSSGWGSRGQMGRCFPVYQEFSDCVALGDKSACAELRDDYYECLHHNKEIKRVNAINLERERKIKEGLPVPTSLTEDAKSGELKLPFTKAQ
;
A
#
# COMPACT_ATOMS: atom_id res chain seq x y z
N MET A 1 17.52 -7.62 8.86
CA MET A 1 17.12 -8.67 7.90
C MET A 1 16.37 -9.74 8.67
N SER A 2 15.04 -9.74 8.63
CA SER A 2 14.31 -10.97 8.98
C SER A 2 14.21 -11.78 7.71
N SER A 3 14.49 -13.08 7.80
CA SER A 3 14.59 -14.06 6.72
C SER A 3 13.27 -14.31 5.99
N GLY A 4 12.32 -13.37 5.97
CA GLY A 4 11.01 -13.56 5.34
C GLY A 4 10.01 -14.34 6.18
N TRP A 5 10.43 -14.92 7.31
CA TRP A 5 9.58 -15.69 8.20
C TRP A 5 9.43 -14.97 9.55
N GLY A 6 8.19 -14.74 9.96
CA GLY A 6 7.88 -14.22 11.29
C GLY A 6 8.10 -15.27 12.37
N SER A 7 8.15 -14.85 13.63
CA SER A 7 8.30 -15.75 14.80
C SER A 7 7.22 -16.84 14.91
N ARG A 8 6.09 -16.68 14.23
CA ARG A 8 4.99 -17.66 14.12
C ARG A 8 5.10 -18.57 12.90
N GLY A 9 6.21 -18.55 12.18
CA GLY A 9 6.39 -19.32 10.94
C GLY A 9 5.50 -18.85 9.79
N GLN A 10 4.93 -17.65 9.88
CA GLN A 10 4.17 -17.05 8.79
C GLN A 10 5.09 -16.25 7.88
N MET A 11 4.79 -16.28 6.58
CA MET A 11 5.46 -15.47 5.58
C MET A 11 5.26 -13.98 5.91
N GLY A 12 6.36 -13.22 5.89
CA GLY A 12 6.35 -11.78 6.12
C GLY A 12 5.62 -11.05 4.99
N ARG A 13 4.97 -9.93 5.31
CA ARG A 13 4.16 -9.16 4.35
C ARG A 13 4.90 -8.81 3.05
N CYS A 14 6.19 -8.47 3.15
CA CYS A 14 7.03 -8.08 2.02
C CYS A 14 7.90 -9.21 1.46
N PHE A 15 7.69 -10.47 1.89
CA PHE A 15 8.50 -11.58 1.40
C PHE A 15 8.33 -11.88 -0.09
N PRO A 16 7.12 -11.79 -0.70
CA PRO A 16 6.98 -11.98 -2.15
C PRO A 16 7.80 -10.98 -2.96
N VAL A 17 7.79 -9.70 -2.57
CA VAL A 17 8.58 -8.64 -3.22
C VAL A 17 10.08 -8.87 -3.03
N TYR A 18 10.48 -9.34 -1.84
CA TYR A 18 11.88 -9.74 -1.59
C TYR A 18 12.31 -10.91 -2.46
N GLN A 19 11.43 -11.89 -2.69
CA GLN A 19 11.73 -13.05 -3.52
C GLN A 19 12.01 -12.61 -4.96
N GLU A 20 11.20 -11.73 -5.53
CA GLU A 20 11.43 -11.18 -6.87
C GLU A 20 12.78 -10.44 -6.98
N PHE A 21 13.12 -9.62 -5.97
CA PHE A 21 14.43 -8.97 -5.89
C PHE A 21 15.57 -9.98 -5.79
N SER A 22 15.42 -11.00 -4.93
CA SER A 22 16.42 -12.06 -4.73
C SER A 22 16.66 -12.86 -6.00
N ASP A 23 15.59 -13.19 -6.73
CA ASP A 23 15.65 -13.93 -7.99
C ASP A 23 16.37 -13.10 -9.07
N CYS A 24 16.08 -11.79 -9.14
CA CYS A 24 16.78 -10.90 -10.06
C CYS A 24 18.29 -10.81 -9.76
N VAL A 25 18.66 -10.63 -8.49
CA VAL A 25 20.07 -10.55 -8.08
C VAL A 25 20.79 -11.89 -8.25
N ALA A 26 20.08 -13.01 -8.16
CA ALA A 26 20.66 -14.32 -8.42
C ALA A 26 20.97 -14.56 -9.91
N LEU A 27 20.25 -13.90 -10.82
CA LEU A 27 20.35 -14.09 -12.27
C LEU A 27 21.22 -13.05 -12.99
N GLY A 28 21.51 -11.89 -12.39
CA GLY A 28 22.19 -10.79 -13.08
C GLY A 28 22.98 -9.82 -12.20
N ASP A 29 23.43 -8.72 -12.80
CA ASP A 29 24.18 -7.67 -12.11
C ASP A 29 23.29 -6.87 -11.16
N LYS A 30 23.79 -6.62 -9.95
CA LYS A 30 23.06 -5.93 -8.86
C LYS A 30 22.49 -4.56 -9.26
N SER A 31 23.11 -3.88 -10.21
CA SER A 31 22.66 -2.59 -10.72
C SER A 31 21.40 -2.68 -11.58
N ALA A 32 21.17 -3.81 -12.26
CA ALA A 32 19.98 -4.02 -13.08
C ALA A 32 18.71 -4.25 -12.23
N CYS A 33 18.88 -4.70 -10.98
CA CYS A 33 17.77 -4.98 -10.05
C CYS A 33 17.46 -3.81 -9.09
N ALA A 34 17.91 -2.59 -9.42
CA ALA A 34 17.72 -1.42 -8.56
C ALA A 34 16.24 -1.06 -8.36
N GLU A 35 15.41 -1.26 -9.37
CA GLU A 35 13.96 -0.99 -9.29
C GLU A 35 13.27 -1.93 -8.29
N LEU A 36 13.54 -3.24 -8.39
CA LEU A 36 13.01 -4.25 -7.46
C LEU A 36 13.50 -4.04 -6.03
N ARG A 37 14.75 -3.54 -5.89
CA ARG A 37 15.28 -3.13 -4.58
C ARG A 37 14.44 -2.00 -4.00
N ASP A 38 14.15 -0.97 -4.79
CA ASP A 38 13.38 0.18 -4.33
C ASP A 38 11.94 -0.19 -3.97
N ASP A 39 11.33 -1.14 -4.66
CA ASP A 39 10.01 -1.68 -4.31
C ASP A 39 10.04 -2.47 -2.99
N TYR A 40 11.09 -3.25 -2.74
CA TYR A 40 11.26 -3.91 -1.45
C TYR A 40 11.42 -2.90 -0.31
N TYR A 41 12.20 -1.83 -0.50
CA TYR A 41 12.33 -0.75 0.50
C TYR A 41 11.03 0.04 0.67
N GLU A 42 10.26 0.24 -0.40
CA GLU A 42 8.94 0.85 -0.34
C GLU A 42 8.02 0.01 0.54
N CYS A 43 7.94 -1.30 0.32
CA CYS A 43 7.10 -2.19 1.15
C CYS A 43 7.49 -2.18 2.63
N LEU A 44 8.79 -2.03 2.95
CA LEU A 44 9.25 -2.01 4.34
C LEU A 44 8.94 -0.69 5.07
N HIS A 45 9.04 0.44 4.37
CA HIS A 45 8.99 1.77 4.98
C HIS A 45 7.76 2.59 4.62
N HIS A 46 7.03 2.20 3.57
CA HIS A 46 5.84 2.86 3.04
C HIS A 46 6.03 4.37 2.79
N ASN A 47 7.26 4.81 2.47
CA ASN A 47 7.57 6.23 2.33
C ASN A 47 6.75 6.89 1.21
N LYS A 48 6.61 6.21 0.07
CA LYS A 48 5.86 6.72 -1.09
C LYS A 48 4.36 6.72 -0.78
N GLU A 49 3.85 5.63 -0.19
CA GLU A 49 2.46 5.50 0.24
C GLU A 49 2.06 6.60 1.24
N ILE A 50 2.83 6.79 2.32
CA ILE A 50 2.58 7.80 3.35
C ILE A 50 2.58 9.20 2.73
N LYS A 51 3.55 9.50 1.86
CA LYS A 51 3.62 10.80 1.17
C LYS A 51 2.38 11.04 0.30
N ARG A 52 1.93 10.04 -0.44
CA ARG A 52 0.73 10.12 -1.28
C ARG A 52 -0.53 10.33 -0.43
N VAL A 53 -0.71 9.55 0.63
CA VAL A 53 -1.86 9.67 1.54
C VAL A 53 -1.90 11.05 2.19
N ASN A 54 -0.75 11.57 2.63
CA ASN A 54 -0.66 12.92 3.19
C ASN A 54 -1.08 14.01 2.18
N ALA A 55 -0.64 13.90 0.92
CA ALA A 55 -1.05 14.83 -0.12
C ALA A 55 -2.56 14.77 -0.40
N ILE A 56 -3.14 13.56 -0.44
CA ILE A 56 -4.58 13.37 -0.61
C ILE A 56 -5.37 13.98 0.55
N ASN A 57 -4.90 13.77 1.79
CA ASN A 57 -5.55 14.29 2.98
C ASN A 57 -5.51 15.83 3.02
N LEU A 58 -4.38 16.43 2.65
CA LEU A 58 -4.24 17.89 2.55
C LEU A 58 -5.23 18.47 1.53
N GLU A 59 -5.33 17.86 0.35
CA GLU A 59 -6.30 18.30 -0.67
C GLU A 59 -7.75 18.08 -0.24
N ARG A 60 -8.04 17.00 0.49
CA ARG A 60 -9.35 16.76 1.09
C ARG A 60 -9.71 17.87 2.07
N GLU A 61 -8.80 18.23 2.97
CA GLU A 61 -9.00 19.34 3.92
C GLU A 61 -9.21 20.68 3.22
N ARG A 62 -8.46 20.96 2.15
CA ARG A 62 -8.64 22.17 1.33
C ARG A 62 -10.04 22.23 0.74
N LYS A 63 -10.51 21.14 0.12
CA LYS A 63 -11.86 21.05 -0.46
C LYS A 63 -12.96 21.22 0.59
N ILE A 64 -12.78 20.64 1.79
CA ILE A 64 -13.73 20.79 2.89
C ILE A 64 -13.83 22.26 3.34
N LYS A 65 -12.68 22.96 3.47
CA LYS A 65 -12.66 24.40 3.83
C LYS A 65 -13.36 25.28 2.78
N GLU A 66 -13.26 24.91 1.50
CA GLU A 66 -13.91 25.61 0.39
C GLU A 66 -15.40 25.22 0.21
N GLY A 67 -15.90 24.26 1.00
CA GLY A 67 -17.27 23.75 0.86
C GLY A 67 -17.50 22.92 -0.40
N LEU A 68 -16.43 22.45 -1.05
CA LEU A 68 -16.51 21.58 -2.22
C LEU A 68 -16.92 20.15 -1.80
N PRO A 69 -17.69 19.45 -2.64
CA PRO A 69 -18.07 18.07 -2.34
C PRO A 69 -16.83 17.17 -2.31
N VAL A 70 -16.67 16.42 -1.22
CA VAL A 70 -15.65 15.38 -1.07
C VAL A 70 -16.32 14.01 -1.00
N PRO A 71 -15.67 12.95 -1.51
CA PRO A 71 -16.20 11.60 -1.38
C PRO A 71 -16.27 11.22 0.10
N THR A 72 -17.38 10.59 0.47
CA THR A 72 -17.64 10.04 1.80
C THR A 72 -16.56 9.04 2.19
N SER A 73 -16.32 8.91 3.49
CA SER A 73 -15.44 7.84 3.98
C SER A 73 -16.19 6.51 4.03
N LEU A 74 -15.46 5.40 3.94
CA LEU A 74 -16.03 4.06 4.12
C LEU A 74 -16.77 3.91 5.47
N THR A 75 -16.33 4.64 6.49
CA THR A 75 -17.00 4.66 7.80
C THR A 75 -18.32 5.44 7.78
N GLU A 76 -18.45 6.45 6.93
CA GLU A 76 -19.71 7.17 6.70
C GLU A 76 -20.67 6.31 5.88
N ASP A 77 -20.18 5.67 4.81
CA ASP A 77 -20.96 4.75 3.96
C ASP A 77 -21.46 3.54 4.75
N ALA A 78 -20.64 3.01 5.67
CA ALA A 78 -21.04 1.92 6.55
C ALA A 78 -22.15 2.33 7.54
N LYS A 79 -22.15 3.59 8.00
CA LYS A 79 -23.17 4.12 8.91
C LYS A 79 -24.46 4.48 8.18
N SER A 80 -24.38 4.96 6.94
CA SER A 80 -25.55 5.26 6.11
C SER A 80 -26.21 4.00 5.54
N GLY A 81 -25.54 2.84 5.64
CA GLY A 81 -26.02 1.58 5.07
C GLY A 81 -25.86 1.50 3.55
N GLU A 82 -25.19 2.47 2.93
CA GLU A 82 -24.92 2.52 1.48
C GLU A 82 -23.57 1.93 1.10
N LEU A 83 -22.90 1.23 2.02
CA LEU A 83 -21.59 0.60 1.79
C LEU A 83 -21.62 -0.41 0.63
N LYS A 84 -21.28 0.06 -0.57
CA LYS A 84 -21.13 -0.76 -1.77
C LYS A 84 -19.68 -1.19 -1.90
N LEU A 85 -19.30 -2.32 -1.30
CA LEU A 85 -17.97 -2.88 -1.53
C LEU A 85 -17.92 -3.47 -2.96
N PRO A 86 -16.83 -3.26 -3.71
CA PRO A 86 -16.70 -3.70 -5.10
C PRO A 86 -16.80 -5.22 -5.29
N PHE A 87 -16.63 -6.01 -4.22
CA PHE A 87 -16.71 -7.47 -4.21
C PHE A 87 -18.01 -8.01 -3.61
N THR A 88 -18.89 -7.15 -3.08
CA THR A 88 -20.17 -7.54 -2.51
C THR A 88 -21.29 -7.14 -3.44
N LYS A 89 -21.48 -7.89 -4.53
CA LYS A 89 -22.85 -8.09 -5.03
C LYS A 89 -23.51 -9.07 -4.06
N ALA A 90 -23.95 -8.58 -2.90
CA ALA A 90 -24.91 -9.31 -2.09
C ALA A 90 -26.23 -9.26 -2.86
N GLN A 91 -26.57 -10.40 -3.45
CA GLN A 91 -27.88 -10.66 -4.03
C GLN A 91 -28.92 -10.77 -2.91
#